data_AF-A0A348N810-F1
#
_entry.id   AF-A0A348N810-F1
#
_cell.length_a   1.000
_cell.length_b   1.000
_cell.length_c   1.000
_cell.angle_alpha   90.00
_cell.angle_beta   90.00
_cell.angle_gamma   90.00
#
_symmetry.space_group_name_H-M   'P 1'
#
loop_
_entity.id
_entity.type
_entity.pdbx_description
1 polymer ?
#
loop_
_entity_poly.entity_id
_entity_poly.type
_entity_poly.pdbx_seq_one_letter_code
_entity_poly.pdbx_strand_id
1 'polypeptide(L)'
;MGRKARIRSSTGIYHIITRGISKQVLFEDTNDYYYYLHILNKYKTEHDSKLYCYCLMSNHVHLLVHDTNGTIDCLMKQIGVSYVAYYNNKYNRIGTLFQERYKSEPVENERYFKTVLRYILQNPEKAQICPVDIYPWSSYKEYADNIFRITDMAFALSLFSSRQQLIEFVKSTADDICLEHN
;
A
#
# COMPACT_ATOMS: atom_id res chain seq x y z
N MET A 1 -4.94 11.36 25.85
CA MET A 1 -5.90 10.24 25.69
C MET A 1 -5.13 9.01 25.22
N GLY A 2 -5.23 7.88 25.92
CA GLY A 2 -4.57 6.64 25.50
C GLY A 2 -5.13 6.15 24.16
N ARG A 3 -4.26 5.67 23.26
CA ARG A 3 -4.70 5.20 21.95
C ARG A 3 -5.50 3.90 22.07
N LYS A 4 -6.55 3.77 21.27
CA LYS A 4 -7.24 2.49 21.06
C LYS A 4 -6.29 1.51 20.35
N ALA A 5 -6.23 0.27 20.85
CA ALA A 5 -5.46 -0.78 20.19
C ALA A 5 -6.00 -1.02 18.76
N ARG A 6 -5.12 -1.38 17.82
CA ARG A 6 -5.55 -1.75 16.47
C ARG A 6 -6.35 -3.04 16.52
N ILE A 7 -7.39 -3.12 15.70
CA ILE A 7 -8.20 -4.33 15.55
C ILE A 7 -7.35 -5.35 14.79
N ARG A 8 -7.23 -6.57 15.34
CA ARG A 8 -6.56 -7.68 14.66
C ARG A 8 -7.52 -8.31 13.67
N SER A 9 -7.02 -8.65 12.49
CA SER A 9 -7.78 -9.36 11.47
C SER A 9 -7.83 -10.86 11.75
N SER A 10 -8.97 -11.49 11.48
CA SER A 10 -9.08 -12.95 11.57
C SER A 10 -8.43 -13.67 10.39
N THR A 11 -8.34 -13.00 9.24
CA THR A 11 -7.65 -13.50 8.03
C THR A 11 -6.16 -13.13 8.01
N GLY A 12 -5.71 -12.25 8.91
CA GLY A 12 -4.37 -11.66 8.89
C GLY A 12 -4.16 -10.63 7.77
N ILE A 13 -5.21 -10.26 7.02
CA ILE A 13 -5.11 -9.32 5.90
C ILE A 13 -5.51 -7.91 6.34
N TYR A 14 -4.74 -6.90 5.93
CA TYR A 14 -4.95 -5.51 6.29
C TYR A 14 -4.85 -4.57 5.09
N HIS A 15 -5.78 -3.62 4.99
CA HIS A 15 -5.59 -2.38 4.24
C HIS A 15 -4.80 -1.42 5.12
N ILE A 16 -3.60 -1.04 4.69
CA ILE A 16 -2.69 -0.19 5.44
C ILE A 16 -2.50 1.15 4.74
N ILE A 17 -2.47 2.22 5.53
CA ILE A 17 -2.19 3.57 5.03
C ILE A 17 -1.17 4.28 5.91
N THR A 18 -0.22 4.92 5.25
CA THR A 18 0.75 5.83 5.87
C THR A 18 0.71 7.17 5.14
N ARG A 19 0.75 8.30 5.87
CA ARG A 19 0.70 9.65 5.29
C ARG A 19 1.78 10.57 5.86
N GLY A 20 2.29 11.47 5.03
CA GLY A 20 3.17 12.55 5.44
C GLY A 20 2.50 13.52 6.42
N ILE A 21 3.24 14.00 7.41
CA ILE A 21 2.75 15.03 8.35
C ILE A 21 2.30 16.27 7.58
N SER A 22 1.16 16.86 7.98
CA SER A 22 0.58 18.02 7.29
C SER A 22 0.37 17.82 5.78
N LYS A 23 0.09 16.58 5.35
CA LYS A 23 -0.04 16.20 3.92
C LYS A 23 1.21 16.46 3.08
N GLN A 24 2.39 16.57 3.72
CA GLN A 24 3.64 16.83 3.03
C GLN A 24 3.98 15.72 2.03
N VAL A 25 4.72 16.11 0.99
CA VAL A 25 5.27 15.18 0.01
C VAL A 25 6.23 14.21 0.71
N LEU A 26 6.01 12.92 0.45
CA LEU A 26 6.86 11.81 0.87
C LEU A 26 7.89 11.46 -0.19
N PHE A 27 7.59 11.75 -1.46
CA PHE A 27 8.41 11.37 -2.60
C PHE A 27 8.65 12.61 -3.49
N GLU A 28 9.78 13.29 -3.28
CA GLU A 28 10.13 14.51 -4.04
C GLU A 28 10.66 14.16 -5.43
N ASP A 29 11.32 13.01 -5.57
CA ASP A 29 11.80 12.50 -6.85
C ASP A 29 11.60 10.98 -7.01
N THR A 30 11.93 10.48 -8.20
CA THR A 30 11.80 9.07 -8.59
C THR A 30 12.58 8.10 -7.69
N ASN A 31 13.75 8.51 -7.17
CA ASN A 31 14.59 7.65 -6.33
C ASN A 31 13.93 7.38 -4.98
N ASP A 32 13.10 8.31 -4.49
CA ASP A 32 12.36 8.12 -3.25
C ASP A 32 11.36 6.97 -3.35
N TYR A 33 10.63 6.90 -4.48
CA TYR A 33 9.73 5.78 -4.75
C TYR A 33 10.49 4.46 -4.85
N TYR A 34 11.62 4.42 -5.57
CA TYR A 34 12.43 3.21 -5.69
C TYR A 34 12.99 2.76 -4.34
N TYR A 35 13.48 3.70 -3.52
CA TYR A 35 13.99 3.39 -2.20
C TYR A 35 12.88 2.83 -1.31
N TYR A 36 11.69 3.43 -1.33
CA TYR A 36 10.54 2.93 -0.58
C TYR A 36 10.13 1.51 -1.01
N LEU A 37 10.05 1.24 -2.32
CA LEU A 37 9.76 -0.09 -2.84
C LEU A 37 10.84 -1.11 -2.46
N HIS A 38 12.11 -0.69 -2.47
CA HIS A 38 13.23 -1.52 -2.03
C HIS A 38 13.10 -1.95 -0.56
N ILE A 39 12.89 -1.00 0.35
CA ILE A 39 12.74 -1.32 1.78
C ILE A 39 11.44 -2.09 2.05
N LEU A 40 10.36 -1.80 1.31
CA LEU A 40 9.10 -2.54 1.42
C LEU A 40 9.31 -4.02 1.05
N ASN A 41 9.98 -4.29 -0.07
CA ASN A 41 10.30 -5.65 -0.50
C ASN A 41 11.21 -6.37 0.50
N LYS A 42 12.24 -5.68 0.99
CA LYS A 42 13.16 -6.22 2.00
C LYS A 42 12.41 -6.65 3.25
N TYR A 43 11.66 -5.73 3.87
CA TYR A 43 11.04 -6.00 5.17
C TYR A 43 9.85 -6.94 5.06
N LYS A 44 9.07 -6.91 3.97
CA LYS A 44 8.02 -7.94 3.79
C LYS A 44 8.61 -9.35 3.77
N THR A 45 9.77 -9.52 3.13
CA THR A 45 10.45 -10.82 3.03
C THR A 45 11.04 -11.24 4.38
N GLU A 46 11.66 -10.31 5.13
CA GLU A 46 12.17 -10.59 6.48
C GLU A 46 11.07 -11.01 7.47
N HIS A 47 9.83 -10.53 7.28
CA HIS A 47 8.67 -10.84 8.12
C HIS A 47 7.75 -11.93 7.55
N ASP A 48 8.12 -12.53 6.42
CA ASP A 48 7.30 -13.51 5.68
C ASP A 48 5.86 -13.01 5.40
N SER A 49 5.72 -11.69 5.23
CA SER A 49 4.46 -11.04 4.90
C SER A 49 4.26 -10.98 3.39
N LYS A 50 3.03 -11.20 2.94
CA LYS A 50 2.68 -11.13 1.51
C LYS A 50 2.11 -9.76 1.17
N LEU A 51 2.55 -9.18 0.06
CA LEU A 51 2.06 -7.90 -0.45
C LEU A 51 1.14 -8.14 -1.64
N TYR A 52 -0.17 -7.98 -1.47
CA TYR A 52 -1.12 -8.22 -2.56
C TYR A 52 -1.19 -7.04 -3.52
N CYS A 53 -1.21 -5.80 -3.04
CA CYS A 53 -1.10 -4.62 -3.92
C CYS A 53 -0.58 -3.40 -3.16
N TYR A 54 -0.14 -2.39 -3.92
CA TYR A 54 0.25 -1.09 -3.38
C TYR A 54 -0.09 0.05 -4.33
N CYS A 55 -0.21 1.25 -3.78
CA CYS A 55 -0.16 2.52 -4.49
C CYS A 55 0.60 3.55 -3.66
N LEU A 56 1.71 4.06 -4.19
CA LEU A 56 2.50 5.13 -3.58
C LEU A 56 2.06 6.45 -4.21
N MET A 57 1.31 7.26 -3.47
CA MET A 57 0.93 8.62 -3.85
C MET A 57 1.98 9.61 -3.35
N SER A 58 2.03 10.81 -3.90
CA SER A 58 3.07 11.79 -3.54
C SER A 58 3.16 12.08 -2.05
N ASN A 59 2.05 12.04 -1.29
CA ASN A 59 2.01 12.34 0.15
C ASN A 59 1.48 11.19 1.04
N HIS A 60 1.12 10.04 0.48
CA HIS A 60 0.65 8.89 1.25
C HIS A 60 0.86 7.57 0.51
N VAL A 61 0.75 6.47 1.23
CA VAL A 61 0.98 5.13 0.73
C VAL A 61 -0.19 4.24 1.14
N HIS A 62 -0.74 3.50 0.19
CA HIS A 62 -1.71 2.43 0.43
C HIS A 62 -1.08 1.06 0.16
N LEU A 63 -1.26 0.11 1.07
CA LEU A 63 -0.81 -1.28 0.95
C LEU A 63 -1.96 -2.24 1.28
N LEU A 64 -2.01 -3.39 0.61
CA LEU A 64 -2.82 -4.54 1.00
C LEU A 64 -1.88 -5.69 1.35
N VAL A 65 -1.78 -5.98 2.65
CA VAL A 65 -0.76 -6.89 3.20
C VAL A 65 -1.41 -8.04 3.93
N HIS A 66 -0.89 -9.25 3.76
CA HIS A 66 -1.18 -10.38 4.62
C HIS A 66 -0.02 -10.60 5.59
N ASP A 67 -0.31 -10.38 6.86
CA ASP A 67 0.57 -10.64 8.00
C ASP A 67 0.35 -12.07 8.50
N THR A 68 1.21 -12.97 8.06
CA THR A 68 1.15 -14.40 8.38
C THR A 68 1.59 -14.70 9.81
N ASN A 69 2.44 -13.86 10.40
CA ASN A 69 3.13 -14.11 11.66
C ASN A 69 2.75 -13.15 12.79
N GLY A 70 1.83 -12.21 12.54
CA GLY A 70 1.43 -11.21 13.52
C GLY A 70 2.50 -10.13 13.76
N THR A 71 3.37 -9.89 12.78
CA THR A 71 4.53 -8.98 12.87
C THR A 71 4.33 -7.66 12.12
N ILE A 72 3.11 -7.35 11.67
CA ILE A 72 2.85 -6.16 10.86
C ILE A 72 3.29 -4.85 11.52
N ASP A 73 3.17 -4.75 12.85
CA ASP A 73 3.63 -3.61 13.62
C ASP A 73 5.16 -3.41 13.51
N CYS A 74 5.91 -4.51 13.52
CA CYS A 74 7.37 -4.50 13.36
C CYS A 74 7.77 -4.16 11.93
N LEU A 75 7.11 -4.78 10.93
CA LEU A 75 7.31 -4.50 9.51
C LEU A 75 7.11 -3.01 9.21
N MET A 76 5.96 -2.45 9.59
CA MET A 76 5.65 -1.06 9.29
C MET A 76 6.52 -0.09 10.08
N LYS A 77 6.96 -0.46 11.30
CA LYS A 77 7.94 0.33 12.06
C LYS A 77 9.29 0.38 11.34
N GLN A 78 9.80 -0.75 10.84
CA GLN A 78 11.07 -0.79 10.14
C GLN A 78 11.04 -0.02 8.83
N ILE A 79 9.97 -0.17 8.04
CA ILE A 79 9.77 0.65 6.83
C ILE A 79 9.78 2.14 7.21
N GLY A 80 9.00 2.54 8.22
CA GLY A 80 8.88 3.93 8.62
C GLY A 80 10.21 4.53 9.09
N VAL A 81 10.95 3.82 9.95
CA VAL A 81 12.25 4.27 10.48
C VAL A 81 13.27 4.38 9.36
N SER A 82 13.40 3.36 8.50
CA SER A 82 14.37 3.35 7.41
C SER A 82 14.08 4.44 6.39
N TYR A 83 12.81 4.66 6.06
CA TYR A 83 12.42 5.70 5.11
C TYR A 83 12.66 7.11 5.65
N VAL A 84 12.29 7.37 6.91
CA VAL A 84 12.53 8.67 7.56
C VAL A 84 14.03 8.98 7.61
N ALA A 85 14.86 7.98 7.96
CA ALA A 85 16.31 8.16 8.02
C ALA A 85 16.89 8.50 6.63
N TYR A 86 16.48 7.76 5.59
CA TYR A 86 16.86 8.04 4.20
C TYR A 86 16.43 9.45 3.77
N TYR A 87 15.16 9.80 3.96
CA TYR A 87 14.59 11.07 3.52
C TYR A 87 15.25 12.25 4.24
N ASN A 88 15.42 12.16 5.56
CA ASN A 88 16.09 13.20 6.35
C ASN A 88 17.54 13.41 5.92
N ASN A 89 18.28 12.34 5.67
CA ASN A 89 19.65 12.44 5.17
C ASN A 89 19.71 13.04 3.76
N LYS A 90 18.84 12.59 2.85
CA LYS A 90 18.83 13.07 1.46
C LYS A 90 18.48 14.55 1.34
N TYR A 91 17.50 15.01 2.14
CA TYR A 91 16.97 16.37 2.05
C TYR A 91 17.46 17.31 3.15
N ASN A 92 18.49 16.91 3.92
CA ASN A 92 19.04 17.67 5.05
C ASN A 92 17.95 18.13 6.05
N ARG A 93 17.00 17.24 6.34
CA ARG A 93 15.88 17.49 7.24
C ARG A 93 16.10 16.84 8.60
N ILE A 94 15.41 17.38 9.60
CA ILE A 94 15.36 16.83 10.96
C ILE A 94 13.90 16.66 11.36
N GLY A 95 13.59 15.62 12.14
CA GLY A 95 12.28 15.39 12.72
C GLY A 95 11.48 14.30 12.02
N THR A 96 10.16 14.30 12.27
CA THR A 96 9.24 13.27 11.80
C THR A 96 8.76 13.54 10.37
N LEU A 97 8.69 12.50 9.55
CA LEU A 97 8.13 12.58 8.21
C LEU A 97 6.64 12.21 8.16
N PHE A 98 6.24 11.19 8.91
CA PHE A 98 4.87 10.70 8.90
C PHE A 98 4.00 11.41 9.95
N GLN A 99 2.72 11.60 9.63
CA GLN A 99 1.76 12.28 10.50
C GLN A 99 1.55 11.49 11.81
N GLU A 100 1.47 10.18 11.69
CA GLU A 100 1.31 9.25 12.78
C GLU A 100 1.87 7.89 12.36
N ARG A 101 1.73 6.87 13.22
CA ARG A 101 1.93 5.49 12.78
C ARG A 101 0.90 5.15 11.71
N TYR A 102 1.17 4.11 10.92
CA TYR A 102 0.22 3.61 9.94
C TYR A 102 -1.17 3.34 10.56
N LYS A 103 -2.21 3.64 9.77
CA LYS A 103 -3.59 3.18 10.00
C LYS A 103 -3.76 1.82 9.33
N SER A 104 -4.63 0.99 9.89
CA SER A 104 -4.97 -0.31 9.31
C SER A 104 -6.44 -0.64 9.49
N GLU A 105 -7.04 -1.23 8.47
CA GLU A 105 -8.39 -1.78 8.47
C GLU A 105 -8.32 -3.30 8.17
N PRO A 106 -8.91 -4.16 9.02
CA PRO A 106 -8.94 -5.60 8.79
C PRO A 106 -9.76 -5.99 7.54
N VAL A 107 -9.26 -6.93 6.74
CA VAL A 107 -9.93 -7.41 5.53
C VAL A 107 -10.44 -8.83 5.75
N GLU A 108 -11.70 -8.95 6.14
CA GLU A 108 -12.24 -10.20 6.70
C GLU A 108 -12.92 -11.14 5.68
N ASN A 109 -13.14 -10.71 4.45
CA ASN A 109 -13.81 -11.55 3.45
C ASN A 109 -13.38 -11.19 2.02
N GLU A 110 -13.60 -12.12 1.10
CA GLU A 110 -13.20 -11.98 -0.31
C GLU A 110 -13.87 -10.80 -1.03
N ARG A 111 -15.14 -10.50 -0.72
CA ARG A 111 -15.84 -9.36 -1.33
C ARG A 111 -15.14 -8.06 -0.97
N TYR A 112 -14.85 -7.87 0.31
CA TYR A 112 -14.17 -6.68 0.80
C TYR A 112 -12.70 -6.64 0.36
N PHE A 113 -12.03 -7.80 0.26
CA PHE A 113 -10.70 -7.90 -0.36
C PHE A 113 -10.69 -7.34 -1.78
N LYS A 114 -11.64 -7.75 -2.63
CA LYS A 114 -11.77 -7.25 -4.01
C LYS A 114 -12.01 -5.73 -4.03
N THR A 115 -12.88 -5.24 -3.16
CA THR A 115 -13.13 -3.79 -2.98
C THR A 115 -11.85 -3.03 -2.64
N VAL A 116 -11.08 -3.47 -1.65
CA VAL A 116 -9.82 -2.82 -1.26
C VAL A 116 -8.78 -2.91 -2.37
N LEU A 117 -8.66 -4.06 -3.03
CA LEU A 117 -7.74 -4.26 -4.16
C LEU A 117 -8.02 -3.22 -5.26
N ARG A 118 -9.28 -3.09 -5.70
CA ARG A 118 -9.69 -2.09 -6.70
C ARG A 118 -9.45 -0.67 -6.21
N TYR A 119 -9.87 -0.36 -4.98
CA TYR A 119 -9.69 0.96 -4.38
C TYR A 119 -8.22 1.41 -4.41
N ILE A 120 -7.30 0.54 -3.97
CA ILE A 120 -5.87 0.89 -3.92
C ILE A 120 -5.31 1.12 -5.31
N LEU A 121 -5.64 0.26 -6.27
CA LEU A 121 -5.14 0.39 -7.64
C LEU A 121 -5.73 1.63 -8.32
N GLN A 122 -7.02 1.94 -8.12
CA GLN A 122 -7.70 3.12 -8.66
C GLN A 122 -7.36 4.44 -7.95
N ASN A 123 -6.54 4.42 -6.89
CA ASN A 123 -6.28 5.61 -6.10
C ASN A 123 -5.76 6.83 -6.91
N PRO A 124 -4.90 6.67 -7.93
CA PRO A 124 -4.50 7.77 -8.82
C PRO A 124 -5.67 8.39 -9.60
N GLU A 125 -6.62 7.57 -10.05
CA GLU A 125 -7.82 8.04 -10.76
C GLU A 125 -8.78 8.76 -9.83
N LYS A 126 -9.02 8.18 -8.63
CA LYS A 126 -9.86 8.79 -7.60
C LYS A 126 -9.33 10.15 -7.15
N ALA A 127 -8.00 10.29 -7.09
CA ALA A 127 -7.33 11.56 -6.80
C ALA A 127 -7.24 12.51 -8.01
N GLN A 128 -7.85 12.16 -9.15
CA GLN A 128 -7.84 12.93 -10.40
C GLN A 128 -6.44 13.27 -10.91
N ILE A 129 -5.44 12.42 -10.62
CA ILE A 129 -4.05 12.62 -11.07
C ILE A 129 -3.90 12.12 -12.50
N CYS A 130 -4.27 10.86 -12.73
CA CYS A 130 -4.18 10.22 -14.04
C CYS A 130 -4.95 8.88 -14.05
N PRO A 131 -5.20 8.31 -15.24
CA PRO A 131 -5.64 6.93 -15.41
C PRO A 131 -4.74 5.92 -14.68
N VAL A 132 -5.34 4.80 -14.25
CA VAL A 132 -4.68 3.75 -13.45
C VAL A 132 -3.57 3.05 -14.22
N ASP A 133 -3.73 2.90 -15.53
CA ASP A 133 -2.79 2.19 -16.40
C ASP A 133 -1.54 3.00 -16.77
N ILE A 134 -1.56 4.32 -16.56
CA ILE A 134 -0.39 5.18 -16.78
C ILE A 134 0.36 5.55 -15.50
N TYR A 135 -0.25 5.37 -14.32
CA TYR A 135 0.42 5.67 -13.06
C TYR A 135 1.57 4.68 -12.76
N PRO A 136 2.83 5.16 -12.61
CA PRO A 136 3.98 4.26 -12.49
C PRO A 136 4.21 3.71 -11.08
N TRP A 137 3.59 4.31 -10.06
CA TRP A 137 3.86 4.03 -8.65
C TRP A 137 2.77 3.22 -7.95
N SER A 138 2.00 2.44 -8.72
CA SER A 138 1.11 1.42 -8.21
C SER A 138 1.50 0.04 -8.73
N SER A 139 1.03 -1.00 -8.06
CA SER A 139 1.21 -2.37 -8.53
C SER A 139 0.30 -2.74 -9.69
N TYR A 140 -0.48 -1.81 -10.27
CA TYR A 140 -1.42 -2.11 -11.35
C TYR A 140 -0.71 -2.78 -12.54
N LYS A 141 0.47 -2.28 -12.93
CA LYS A 141 1.24 -2.85 -14.03
C LYS A 141 1.79 -4.25 -13.74
N GLU A 142 1.99 -4.62 -12.47
CA GLU A 142 2.34 -6.01 -12.13
C GLU A 142 1.18 -6.96 -12.49
N TYR A 143 -0.06 -6.51 -12.27
CA TYR A 143 -1.27 -7.23 -12.66
C TYR A 143 -1.57 -7.16 -14.16
N ALA A 144 -1.40 -6.01 -14.80
CA ALA A 144 -1.75 -5.83 -16.21
C ALA A 144 -0.70 -6.44 -17.15
N ASP A 145 0.57 -6.11 -16.94
CA ASP A 145 1.66 -6.43 -17.87
C ASP A 145 2.45 -7.68 -17.46
N ASN A 146 2.05 -8.31 -16.34
CA ASN A 146 2.73 -9.47 -15.75
C ASN A 146 4.22 -9.21 -15.44
N ILE A 147 4.55 -7.98 -15.08
CA ILE A 147 5.89 -7.60 -14.64
C ILE A 147 5.96 -7.84 -13.13
N PHE A 148 6.53 -8.97 -12.71
CA PHE A 148 6.75 -9.22 -11.29
C PHE A 148 7.80 -8.26 -10.75
N ARG A 149 7.45 -7.46 -9.73
CA ARG A 149 8.45 -6.70 -8.97
C ARG A 149 8.48 -7.15 -7.54
N ILE A 150 7.38 -6.94 -6.83
CA ILE A 150 7.34 -7.17 -5.38
C ILE A 150 5.99 -7.71 -4.89
N THR A 151 4.97 -7.86 -5.75
CA THR A 151 3.63 -8.29 -5.31
C THR A 151 3.40 -9.80 -5.39
N ASP A 152 2.76 -10.34 -4.36
CA ASP A 152 2.33 -11.73 -4.24
C ASP A 152 0.95 -11.93 -4.88
N MET A 153 0.89 -11.92 -6.22
CA MET A 153 -0.39 -11.85 -6.96
C MET A 153 -1.24 -13.14 -6.94
N ALA A 154 -0.69 -14.29 -6.52
CA ALA A 154 -1.33 -15.59 -6.69
C ALA A 154 -2.73 -15.66 -6.05
N PHE A 155 -2.87 -15.18 -4.82
CA PHE A 155 -4.17 -15.15 -4.13
C PHE A 155 -5.15 -14.22 -4.83
N ALA A 156 -4.75 -12.98 -5.12
CA ALA A 156 -5.60 -12.02 -5.80
C ALA A 156 -6.09 -12.54 -7.17
N LEU A 157 -5.19 -13.14 -7.95
CA LEU A 157 -5.54 -13.75 -9.25
C LEU A 157 -6.50 -14.93 -9.11
N SER A 158 -6.36 -15.77 -8.08
CA SER A 158 -7.26 -16.91 -7.86
C SER A 158 -8.71 -16.52 -7.58
N LEU A 159 -8.97 -15.27 -7.18
CA LEU A 159 -10.33 -14.76 -6.94
C LEU A 159 -11.06 -14.37 -8.23
N PHE A 160 -10.39 -14.47 -9.39
CA PHE A 160 -10.93 -14.14 -10.70
C PHE A 160 -10.74 -15.34 -11.65
N SER A 161 -11.66 -15.49 -12.58
CA SER A 161 -11.61 -16.52 -13.64
C SER A 161 -10.42 -16.33 -14.60
N SER A 162 -9.93 -15.10 -14.72
CA SER A 162 -8.77 -14.76 -15.55
C SER A 162 -8.15 -13.43 -15.11
N ARG A 163 -6.90 -13.21 -15.52
CA ARG A 163 -6.23 -11.90 -15.36
C ARG A 163 -7.00 -10.77 -16.04
N GLN A 164 -7.58 -11.04 -17.21
CA GLN A 164 -8.40 -10.07 -17.94
C GLN A 164 -9.62 -9.63 -17.13
N GLN A 165 -10.30 -10.57 -16.46
CA GLN A 165 -11.43 -10.24 -15.58
C GLN A 165 -11.00 -9.37 -14.39
N LEU A 166 -9.82 -9.62 -13.82
CA LEU A 166 -9.28 -8.76 -12.76
C LEU A 166 -9.03 -7.33 -13.28
N ILE A 167 -8.43 -7.19 -14.46
CA ILE A 167 -8.16 -5.88 -15.07
C ILE A 167 -9.47 -5.12 -15.35
N GLU A 168 -10.47 -5.79 -15.92
CA GLU A 168 -11.80 -5.22 -16.16
C GLU A 168 -12.50 -4.83 -14.86
N PHE A 169 -12.39 -5.67 -13.82
CA PHE A 169 -12.89 -5.35 -12.50
C PHE A 169 -12.22 -4.10 -11.93
N VAL A 170 -10.90 -3.98 -12.03
CA VAL A 170 -10.17 -2.78 -11.56
C VAL A 170 -10.49 -1.54 -12.39
N LYS A 171 -10.79 -1.67 -13.69
CA LYS A 171 -11.21 -0.54 -14.55
C LYS A 171 -12.70 -0.18 -14.41
N SER A 172 -13.50 -1.02 -13.76
CA SER A 172 -14.92 -0.73 -13.54
C SER A 172 -15.12 0.44 -12.57
N THR A 173 -16.09 1.29 -12.86
CA THR A 173 -16.50 2.37 -11.95
C THR A 173 -17.13 1.78 -10.69
N ALA A 174 -16.68 2.23 -9.52
CA ALA A 174 -17.30 1.88 -8.27
C ALA A 174 -17.08 2.95 -7.19
N ASP A 175 -18.12 3.21 -6.41
CA ASP A 175 -18.09 4.07 -5.24
C ASP A 175 -17.57 3.31 -4.02
N ASP A 176 -16.41 2.67 -4.16
CA ASP A 176 -15.78 1.94 -3.06
C ASP A 176 -15.37 2.90 -1.94
N ILE A 177 -15.97 2.69 -0.76
CA ILE A 177 -15.58 3.35 0.48
C ILE A 177 -14.62 2.41 1.21
N CYS A 178 -13.36 2.85 1.34
CA CYS A 178 -12.33 2.14 2.07
C CYS A 178 -11.65 3.09 3.06
N LEU A 179 -10.71 2.58 3.84
CA LEU A 179 -9.88 3.40 4.71
C LEU A 179 -9.24 4.56 3.92
N GLU A 180 -9.38 5.76 4.47
CA GLU A 180 -8.80 7.00 3.95
C GLU A 180 -8.17 7.82 5.08
N HIS A 181 -7.19 8.67 4.72
CA HIS A 181 -6.75 9.74 5.61
C HIS A 181 -7.56 11.00 5.29
N ASN A 182 -8.60 11.27 6.07
CA ASN A 182 -9.25 12.59 6.16
C ASN A 182 -8.19 13.70 6.40
#